data_AF-A0A6P2CPW3-F1
#
_entry.id   AF-A0A6P2CPW3-F1
#
_cell.length_a   1.000
_cell.length_b   1.000
_cell.length_c   1.000
_cell.angle_alpha   90.00
_cell.angle_beta   90.00
_cell.angle_gamma   90.00
#
_symmetry.space_group_name_H-M   'P 1'
#
loop_
_entity.id
_entity.type
_entity.pdbx_description
1 polymer ?
#
loop_
_entity_poly.entity_id
_entity_poly.type
_entity_poly.pdbx_seq_one_letter_code
_entity_poly.pdbx_strand_id
1 'polypeptide(L)'
;MITARRTFHSIPAATNDNRQFVLLLRSFTDDMMAIPHSFLEKLNTVRFTLSICKIYRRLFEETLAIYCKQYGPIMAAADPHDDLPTLGSIKFRMSENWRDLILERFRESQRIILIVNDSPSTAYEIQKVFELGMLAKVIFVFPPTGPFDSRLRWLFFRELVRTTTQCMLPENIPEKSLCFTATAQDYQVRFFGSRGYNKSAYASALSEAWKNHVQYINSIRAFRSYLSATVAFVGYHIYSHIFMSEYYCFNIIY
;
A
#
# COMPACT_ATOMS: atom_id res chain seq x y z
N MET A 1 -38.91 5.35 -6.83
CA MET A 1 -37.78 4.41 -6.70
C MET A 1 -36.75 4.79 -7.76
N ILE A 2 -35.90 5.78 -7.45
CA ILE A 2 -34.98 6.40 -8.42
C ILE A 2 -33.60 5.83 -8.16
N THR A 3 -33.14 4.99 -9.07
CA THR A 3 -31.77 4.46 -9.11
C THR A 3 -30.83 5.61 -9.45
N ALA A 4 -30.23 6.23 -8.42
CA ALA A 4 -29.20 7.22 -8.59
C ALA A 4 -27.93 6.53 -9.14
N ARG A 5 -27.76 6.55 -10.47
CA ARG A 5 -26.45 6.41 -11.10
C ARG A 5 -25.57 7.55 -10.57
N ARG A 6 -24.75 7.27 -9.55
CA ARG A 6 -23.67 8.17 -9.13
C ARG A 6 -22.78 8.40 -10.35
N THR A 7 -22.79 9.63 -10.84
CA THR A 7 -21.91 10.12 -11.88
C THR A 7 -20.47 9.97 -11.44
N PHE A 8 -19.81 8.94 -11.98
CA PHE A 8 -18.37 8.79 -11.97
C PHE A 8 -17.78 10.08 -12.56
N HIS A 9 -17.03 10.85 -11.75
CA HIS A 9 -16.07 11.76 -12.35
C HIS A 9 -14.99 10.87 -12.98
N SER A 10 -15.14 10.71 -14.29
CA SER A 10 -14.27 9.94 -15.15
C SER A 10 -12.81 10.30 -14.88
N ILE A 11 -12.02 9.25 -14.64
CA ILE A 11 -10.58 9.22 -14.92
C ILE A 11 -10.37 10.00 -16.23
N PRO A 12 -9.58 11.09 -16.25
CA PRO A 12 -9.29 11.79 -17.50
C PRO A 12 -8.77 10.78 -18.51
N ALA A 13 -9.37 10.76 -19.70
CA ALA A 13 -9.07 9.82 -20.76
C ALA A 13 -7.59 9.92 -21.18
N ALA A 14 -6.76 9.05 -20.62
CA ALA A 14 -5.45 8.60 -21.10
C ALA A 14 -5.04 7.46 -20.16
N THR A 15 -5.13 6.19 -20.52
CA THR A 15 -4.41 5.51 -21.60
C THR A 15 -5.08 4.15 -21.89
N ASN A 16 -4.93 3.59 -23.10
CA ASN A 16 -5.34 2.22 -23.52
C ASN A 16 -4.67 1.07 -22.73
N ASP A 17 -4.38 1.28 -21.45
CA ASP A 17 -3.69 0.35 -20.58
C ASP A 17 -4.72 -0.47 -19.79
N ASN A 18 -4.89 -1.73 -20.20
CA ASN A 18 -5.83 -2.68 -19.55
C ASN A 18 -5.29 -3.25 -18.23
N ARG A 19 -4.10 -2.85 -17.77
CA ARG A 19 -3.55 -3.30 -16.49
C ARG A 19 -4.26 -2.58 -15.34
N GLN A 20 -4.45 -3.29 -14.23
CA GLN A 20 -4.94 -2.68 -12.99
C GLN A 20 -3.99 -1.57 -12.53
N PHE A 21 -4.53 -0.49 -11.96
CA PHE A 21 -3.70 0.64 -11.56
C PHE A 21 -2.95 0.39 -10.24
N VAL A 22 -1.82 1.07 -10.07
CA VAL A 22 -1.09 1.16 -8.80
C VAL A 22 -1.49 2.46 -8.11
N LEU A 23 -1.96 2.36 -6.88
CA LEU A 23 -2.32 3.52 -6.06
C LEU A 23 -1.07 4.05 -5.36
N LEU A 24 -0.78 5.34 -5.52
CA LEU A 24 0.27 6.05 -4.80
C LEU A 24 -0.38 6.98 -3.77
N LEU A 25 -0.11 6.72 -2.49
CA LEU A 25 -0.61 7.49 -1.36
C LEU A 25 0.49 8.35 -0.76
N ARG A 26 0.15 9.61 -0.49
CA ARG A 26 1.02 10.61 0.09
C ARG A 26 0.30 11.34 1.22
N SER A 27 1.05 11.73 2.26
CA SER A 27 0.58 12.62 3.32
C SER A 27 0.36 14.05 2.80
N PHE A 28 -0.86 14.54 2.67
CA PHE A 28 -1.09 15.95 2.29
C PHE A 28 -0.60 16.95 3.34
N THR A 29 -0.52 16.52 4.60
CA THR A 29 -0.31 17.40 5.75
C THR A 29 1.08 18.07 5.78
N ASP A 30 2.11 17.55 5.08
CA ASP A 30 3.38 18.30 4.97
C ASP A 30 3.27 19.55 4.08
N ASP A 31 2.15 19.76 3.35
CA ASP A 31 1.95 20.96 2.55
C ASP A 31 1.49 22.17 3.38
N MET A 32 1.02 21.96 4.62
CA MET A 32 0.48 23.00 5.52
C MET A 32 1.12 23.07 6.92
N MET A 33 1.99 22.13 7.31
CA MET A 33 2.64 22.17 8.63
C MET A 33 3.82 23.15 8.65
N ALA A 34 3.61 24.33 9.24
CA ALA A 34 4.70 25.11 9.83
C ALA A 34 5.11 24.44 11.15
N ILE A 35 6.37 24.08 11.28
CA ILE A 35 6.95 23.60 12.55
C ILE A 35 6.87 24.77 13.56
N PRO A 36 6.29 24.59 14.76
CA PRO A 36 6.41 25.60 15.80
C PRO A 36 7.86 25.62 16.28
N HIS A 37 8.61 26.63 15.87
CA HIS A 37 9.95 26.88 16.38
C HIS A 37 9.86 27.26 17.86
N SER A 38 10.64 26.57 18.70
CA SER A 38 11.01 27.04 20.03
C SER A 38 11.72 28.39 19.92
N PHE A 39 10.96 29.46 20.17
CA PHE A 39 11.25 30.83 20.64
C PHE A 39 12.52 31.62 20.22
N LEU A 40 13.58 31.04 19.66
CA LEU A 40 14.88 31.71 19.49
C LEU A 40 15.47 31.72 18.07
N GLU A 41 14.69 31.46 17.02
CA GLU A 41 15.16 31.62 15.64
C GLU A 41 14.17 32.41 14.77
N LYS A 42 13.83 33.62 15.23
CA LYS A 42 13.40 34.70 14.34
C LYS A 42 14.66 35.34 13.77
N LEU A 43 14.96 35.06 12.50
CA LEU A 43 15.19 36.06 11.45
C LEU A 43 15.61 35.35 10.13
N ASN A 44 14.73 35.41 9.13
CA ASN A 44 15.00 35.27 7.68
C ASN A 44 15.21 33.90 6.99
N THR A 45 14.82 32.75 7.56
CA THR A 45 15.08 31.43 6.91
C THR A 45 13.85 30.53 6.70
N VAL A 46 12.62 31.01 6.86
CA VAL A 46 11.42 30.13 6.82
C VAL A 46 10.84 29.92 5.41
N ARG A 47 11.04 30.87 4.49
CA ARG A 47 10.46 30.77 3.12
C ARG A 47 11.27 29.89 2.18
N PHE A 48 12.58 29.74 2.45
CA PHE A 48 13.51 29.00 1.59
C PHE A 48 13.49 27.48 1.87
N THR A 49 13.34 27.07 3.13
CA THR A 49 13.30 25.65 3.54
C THR A 49 12.02 24.95 3.06
N LEU A 50 10.85 25.56 3.25
CA LEU A 50 9.56 25.01 2.81
C LEU A 50 9.49 24.77 1.29
N SER A 51 10.05 25.69 0.50
CA SER A 51 10.02 25.61 -0.97
C SER A 51 10.90 24.47 -1.49
N ILE A 52 12.08 24.27 -0.89
CA ILE A 52 13.01 23.19 -1.24
C ILE A 52 12.41 21.83 -0.86
N CYS A 53 11.81 21.70 0.33
CA CYS A 53 11.15 20.46 0.76
C CYS A 53 10.03 20.04 -0.21
N LYS A 54 9.18 20.99 -0.66
CA LYS A 54 8.13 20.71 -1.65
C LYS A 54 8.70 20.26 -3.00
N ILE A 55 9.79 20.87 -3.47
CA ILE A 55 10.44 20.50 -4.74
C ILE A 55 11.07 19.10 -4.65
N TYR A 56 11.86 18.82 -3.62
CA TYR A 56 12.50 17.51 -3.43
C TYR A 56 11.47 16.39 -3.25
N ARG A 57 10.40 16.67 -2.51
CA ARG A 57 9.28 15.75 -2.33
C ARG A 57 8.58 15.46 -3.66
N ARG A 58 8.30 16.48 -4.46
CA ARG A 58 7.70 16.31 -5.79
C ARG A 58 8.59 15.45 -6.69
N LEU A 59 9.89 15.73 -6.72
CA LEU A 59 10.85 14.93 -7.48
C LEU A 59 10.88 13.46 -7.02
N PHE A 60 10.71 13.23 -5.72
CA PHE A 60 10.61 11.89 -5.16
C PHE A 60 9.34 11.16 -5.62
N GLU A 61 8.18 11.81 -5.51
CA GLU A 61 6.89 11.26 -5.94
C GLU A 61 6.86 10.97 -7.46
N GLU A 62 7.39 11.88 -8.27
CA GLU A 62 7.55 11.67 -9.72
C GLU A 62 8.48 10.50 -10.00
N THR A 63 9.57 10.35 -9.23
CA THR A 63 10.48 9.21 -9.34
C THR A 63 9.75 7.90 -9.05
N LEU A 64 8.96 7.83 -7.97
CA LEU A 64 8.15 6.66 -7.65
C LEU A 64 7.13 6.35 -8.76
N ALA A 65 6.40 7.37 -9.23
CA ALA A 65 5.40 7.22 -10.28
C ALA A 65 6.00 6.68 -11.59
N ILE A 66 7.12 7.24 -12.04
CA ILE A 66 7.83 6.78 -13.24
C ILE A 66 8.24 5.31 -13.10
N TYR A 67 8.79 4.91 -11.97
CA TYR A 67 9.20 3.52 -11.76
C TYR A 67 8.02 2.57 -11.65
N CYS A 68 6.95 2.95 -10.97
CA CYS A 68 5.79 2.08 -10.81
C CYS A 68 4.99 1.93 -12.11
N LYS A 69 5.10 2.86 -13.07
CA LYS A 69 4.38 2.84 -14.35
C LYS A 69 4.63 1.57 -15.17
N GLN A 70 5.79 0.94 -14.99
CA GLN A 70 6.11 -0.34 -15.62
C GLN A 70 5.20 -1.48 -15.14
N TYR A 71 4.54 -1.35 -13.99
CA TYR A 71 3.65 -2.35 -13.43
C TYR A 71 2.16 -2.08 -13.70
N GLY A 72 1.79 -0.83 -13.96
CA GLY A 72 0.41 -0.43 -14.29
C GLY A 72 0.28 1.09 -14.36
N PRO A 73 -0.88 1.62 -14.79
CA PRO A 73 -1.15 3.04 -14.70
C PRO A 73 -1.09 3.49 -13.23
N ILE A 74 -0.51 4.65 -12.96
CA ILE A 74 -0.40 5.18 -11.59
C ILE A 74 -1.60 6.06 -11.31
N MET A 75 -2.26 5.82 -10.19
CA MET A 75 -3.27 6.70 -9.65
C MET A 75 -2.73 7.33 -8.37
N ALA A 76 -2.61 8.65 -8.34
CA ALA A 76 -2.14 9.37 -7.16
C ALA A 76 -3.30 10.18 -6.56
N ALA A 77 -3.38 10.20 -5.24
CA ALA A 77 -4.29 11.10 -4.55
C ALA A 77 -3.73 12.53 -4.61
N ALA A 78 -4.54 13.51 -5.03
CA ALA A 78 -4.12 14.89 -5.19
C ALA A 78 -4.80 15.82 -4.19
N ASP A 79 -4.02 16.78 -3.68
CA ASP A 79 -4.55 17.90 -2.90
C ASP A 79 -5.46 18.74 -3.83
N PRO A 80 -6.68 19.10 -3.41
CA PRO A 80 -7.57 19.96 -4.20
C PRO A 80 -6.96 21.33 -4.53
N HIS A 81 -5.96 21.78 -3.78
CA HIS A 81 -5.21 23.03 -3.99
C HIS A 81 -3.91 22.84 -4.79
N ASP A 82 -3.58 21.62 -5.21
CA ASP A 82 -2.40 21.33 -6.03
C ASP A 82 -2.78 21.31 -7.52
N ASP A 83 -2.52 22.43 -8.18
CA ASP A 83 -2.79 22.62 -9.62
C ASP A 83 -1.73 21.98 -10.53
N LEU A 84 -0.65 21.45 -9.97
CA LEU A 84 0.49 21.00 -10.76
C LEU A 84 0.35 19.52 -11.15
N PRO A 85 0.41 19.16 -12.45
CA PRO A 85 0.40 17.76 -12.85
C PRO A 85 1.65 17.03 -12.33
N THR A 86 1.47 15.85 -11.74
CA THR A 86 2.58 14.93 -11.44
C THR A 86 2.81 14.09 -12.69
N LEU A 87 4.04 14.07 -13.21
CA LEU A 87 4.36 13.31 -14.41
C LEU A 87 4.14 11.81 -14.17
N GLY A 88 3.35 11.18 -15.04
CA GLY A 88 3.17 9.73 -15.05
C GLY A 88 2.07 9.19 -14.13
N SER A 89 1.27 10.04 -13.48
CA SER A 89 0.10 9.61 -12.70
C SER A 89 -1.19 10.32 -13.10
N ILE A 90 -2.30 9.59 -12.96
CA ILE A 90 -3.64 10.14 -13.01
C ILE A 90 -4.00 10.59 -11.59
N LYS A 91 -4.33 11.87 -11.44
CA LYS A 91 -4.74 12.45 -10.17
C LYS A 91 -6.26 12.37 -10.03
N PHE A 92 -6.76 11.88 -8.91
CA PHE A 92 -8.14 12.13 -8.51
C PHE A 92 -8.16 13.23 -7.45
N ARG A 93 -9.04 14.22 -7.63
CA ARG A 93 -9.20 15.32 -6.69
C ARG A 93 -9.97 14.84 -5.47
N MET A 94 -9.46 15.15 -4.29
CA MET A 94 -10.16 14.89 -3.04
C MET A 94 -11.32 15.88 -2.87
N SER A 95 -12.53 15.35 -2.68
CA SER A 95 -13.73 16.10 -2.28
C SER A 95 -13.99 15.86 -0.78
N GLU A 96 -15.08 16.40 -0.22
CA GLU A 96 -15.48 16.14 1.18
C GLU A 96 -15.58 14.63 1.50
N ASN A 97 -15.85 13.78 0.50
CA ASN A 97 -15.94 12.32 0.62
C ASN A 97 -14.64 11.57 0.24
N TRP A 98 -13.48 12.21 0.35
CA TRP A 98 -12.21 11.62 -0.07
C TRP A 98 -11.87 10.32 0.64
N ARG A 99 -12.33 10.14 1.88
CA ARG A 99 -12.11 8.93 2.66
C ARG A 99 -12.78 7.72 2.00
N ASP A 100 -14.06 7.83 1.64
CA ASP A 100 -14.75 6.73 0.97
C ASP A 100 -14.11 6.39 -0.37
N LEU A 101 -13.72 7.43 -1.12
CA LEU A 101 -13.02 7.29 -2.39
C LEU A 101 -11.69 6.54 -2.22
N ILE A 102 -10.92 6.83 -1.17
CA ILE A 102 -9.66 6.14 -0.91
C ILE A 102 -9.88 4.64 -0.65
N LEU A 103 -10.94 4.28 0.08
CA LEU A 103 -11.27 2.90 0.39
C LEU A 103 -11.71 2.13 -0.86
N GLU A 104 -12.44 2.77 -1.77
CA GLU A 104 -12.74 2.19 -3.09
C GLU A 104 -11.46 1.94 -3.89
N ARG A 105 -10.56 2.93 -3.94
CA ARG A 105 -9.28 2.79 -4.66
C ARG A 105 -8.35 1.74 -4.02
N PHE A 106 -8.42 1.52 -2.71
CA PHE A 106 -7.68 0.42 -2.05
C PHE A 106 -8.13 -0.93 -2.59
N ARG A 107 -9.44 -1.12 -2.80
CA ARG A 107 -10.00 -2.38 -3.31
C ARG A 107 -9.65 -2.60 -4.77
N GLU A 108 -9.80 -1.57 -5.60
CA GLU A 108 -9.63 -1.66 -7.05
C GLU A 108 -8.17 -1.68 -7.53
N SER A 109 -7.25 -1.10 -6.76
CA SER A 109 -5.83 -1.09 -7.12
C SER A 109 -5.23 -2.50 -7.09
N GLN A 110 -4.24 -2.79 -7.95
CA GLN A 110 -3.45 -4.02 -7.78
C GLN A 110 -2.47 -3.91 -6.61
N ARG A 111 -1.97 -2.70 -6.34
CA ARG A 111 -0.97 -2.38 -5.32
C ARG A 111 -1.16 -0.99 -4.78
N ILE A 112 -0.69 -0.80 -3.55
CA ILE A 112 -0.67 0.48 -2.87
C ILE A 112 0.80 0.78 -2.53
N ILE A 113 1.32 1.89 -3.03
CA ILE A 113 2.58 2.47 -2.60
C ILE A 113 2.23 3.54 -1.57
N LEU A 114 2.59 3.32 -0.31
CA LEU A 114 2.28 4.23 0.79
C LEU A 114 3.57 4.87 1.30
N ILE A 115 3.72 6.18 1.11
CA ILE A 115 4.87 6.90 1.65
C ILE A 115 4.68 7.06 3.15
N VAL A 116 5.58 6.48 3.95
CA VAL A 116 5.52 6.55 5.40
C VAL A 116 5.77 7.99 5.84
N ASN A 117 4.86 8.52 6.64
CA ASN A 117 4.99 9.82 7.28
C ASN A 117 4.31 9.79 8.66
N ASP A 118 4.54 10.81 9.47
CA ASP A 118 4.05 10.97 10.85
C ASP A 118 2.76 11.80 10.94
N SER A 119 2.03 11.97 9.83
CA SER A 119 0.83 12.80 9.81
C SER A 119 -0.45 12.06 10.23
N PRO A 120 -1.46 12.78 10.74
CA PRO A 120 -2.77 12.19 11.06
C PRO A 120 -3.47 11.56 9.84
N SER A 121 -3.29 12.11 8.64
CA SER A 121 -3.87 11.56 7.41
C SER A 121 -3.24 10.20 7.09
N THR A 122 -1.93 10.10 7.19
CA THR A 122 -1.19 8.85 6.97
C THR A 122 -1.54 7.82 8.04
N ALA A 123 -1.77 8.25 9.28
CA ALA A 123 -2.25 7.37 10.34
C ALA A 123 -3.61 6.73 10.00
N TYR A 124 -4.57 7.54 9.52
CA TYR A 124 -5.87 7.04 9.07
C TYR A 124 -5.72 6.04 7.92
N GLU A 125 -4.91 6.34 6.91
CA GLU A 125 -4.68 5.45 5.75
C GLU A 125 -4.08 4.11 6.18
N ILE A 126 -3.04 4.15 7.01
CA ILE A 126 -2.40 2.94 7.54
C ILE A 126 -3.41 2.13 8.35
N GLN A 127 -4.15 2.76 9.27
CA GLN A 127 -5.17 2.08 10.06
C GLN A 127 -6.20 1.37 9.16
N LYS A 128 -6.67 2.02 8.08
CA LYS A 128 -7.60 1.42 7.13
C LYS A 128 -6.98 0.27 6.32
N VAL A 129 -5.69 0.34 5.99
CA VAL A 129 -4.98 -0.79 5.38
C VAL A 129 -5.05 -2.02 6.29
N PHE A 130 -4.84 -1.85 7.59
CA PHE A 130 -4.91 -2.93 8.58
C PHE A 130 -6.33 -3.44 8.79
N GLU A 131 -7.29 -2.55 9.05
CA GLU A 131 -8.70 -2.90 9.28
C GLU A 131 -9.33 -3.65 8.07
N LEU A 132 -8.95 -3.28 6.85
CA LEU A 132 -9.45 -3.92 5.63
C LEU A 132 -8.66 -5.17 5.21
N GLY A 133 -7.65 -5.58 5.98
CA GLY A 133 -6.79 -6.72 5.64
C GLY A 133 -6.01 -6.53 4.33
N MET A 134 -5.73 -5.28 3.96
CA MET A 134 -5.09 -4.91 2.68
C MET A 134 -3.56 -4.89 2.76
N LEU A 135 -2.98 -5.20 3.92
CA LEU A 135 -1.55 -5.10 4.20
C LEU A 135 -0.67 -5.80 3.14
N ALA A 136 -1.11 -6.98 2.69
CA ALA A 136 -0.40 -7.73 1.67
C ALA A 136 -0.19 -6.93 0.37
N LYS A 137 -1.09 -6.00 0.02
CA LYS A 137 -1.03 -5.19 -1.21
C LYS A 137 -0.12 -3.96 -1.09
N VAL A 138 0.38 -3.67 0.10
CA VAL A 138 1.05 -2.39 0.41
C VAL A 138 2.56 -2.55 0.39
N ILE A 139 3.22 -1.64 -0.33
CA ILE A 139 4.66 -1.38 -0.20
C ILE A 139 4.79 -0.04 0.51
N PHE A 140 5.36 -0.06 1.71
CA PHE A 140 5.62 1.14 2.48
C PHE A 140 6.98 1.72 2.09
N VAL A 141 7.04 3.01 1.80
CA VAL A 141 8.26 3.66 1.30
C VAL A 141 8.69 4.75 2.26
N PHE A 142 9.96 4.72 2.70
CA PHE A 142 10.56 5.81 3.43
C PHE A 142 11.02 6.91 2.45
N PRO A 143 10.62 8.17 2.65
CA PRO A 143 11.12 9.25 1.80
C PRO A 143 12.61 9.51 2.06
N PRO A 144 13.32 10.19 1.14
CA PRO A 144 14.77 10.37 1.18
C PRO A 144 15.20 11.49 2.14
N THR A 145 14.80 11.40 3.40
CA THR A 145 15.09 12.42 4.44
C THR A 145 16.26 12.02 5.35
N GLY A 146 16.95 10.92 5.05
CA GLY A 146 18.09 10.42 5.82
C GLY A 146 17.68 9.44 6.94
N PRO A 147 18.67 8.80 7.57
CA PRO A 147 18.44 7.65 8.45
C PRO A 147 17.75 8.01 9.77
N PHE A 148 18.01 9.19 10.33
CA PHE A 148 17.38 9.64 11.58
C PHE A 148 15.87 9.80 11.41
N ASP A 149 15.44 10.51 10.36
CA ASP A 149 14.03 10.73 10.06
C ASP A 149 13.30 9.43 9.69
N SER A 150 13.96 8.52 8.94
CA SER A 150 13.39 7.19 8.67
C SER A 150 13.14 6.40 9.95
N ARG A 151 14.02 6.53 10.95
CA ARG A 151 13.85 5.88 12.26
C ARG A 151 12.67 6.49 13.03
N LEU A 152 12.53 7.81 13.05
CA LEU A 152 11.39 8.47 13.71
C LEU A 152 10.05 8.06 13.06
N ARG A 153 10.00 8.05 11.73
CA ARG A 153 8.82 7.59 10.98
C ARG A 153 8.51 6.12 11.22
N TRP A 154 9.54 5.28 11.38
CA TRP A 154 9.36 3.89 11.79
C TRP A 154 8.78 3.76 13.20
N LEU A 155 9.26 4.55 14.16
CA LEU A 155 8.72 4.55 15.52
C LEU A 155 7.25 4.94 15.53
N PHE A 156 6.89 5.97 14.78
CA PHE A 156 5.49 6.39 14.59
C PHE A 156 4.65 5.27 13.97
N PHE A 157 5.10 4.70 12.85
CA PHE A 157 4.43 3.58 12.19
C PHE A 157 4.23 2.42 13.15
N ARG A 158 5.27 2.05 13.91
CA ARG A 158 5.21 0.95 14.86
C ARG A 158 4.18 1.20 15.96
N GLU A 159 4.16 2.39 16.52
CA GLU A 159 3.21 2.72 17.57
C GLU A 159 1.76 2.69 17.06
N LEU A 160 1.53 3.15 15.84
CA LEU A 160 0.24 3.06 15.19
C LEU A 160 -0.19 1.60 14.95
N VAL A 161 0.72 0.74 14.48
CA VAL A 161 0.42 -0.67 14.28
C VAL A 161 0.15 -1.38 15.61
N ARG A 162 0.97 -1.11 16.63
CA ARG A 162 0.82 -1.66 17.98
C ARG A 162 -0.57 -1.37 18.55
N THR A 163 -1.05 -0.14 18.38
CA THR A 163 -2.37 0.29 18.86
C THR A 163 -3.53 -0.24 18.01
N THR A 164 -3.30 -0.56 16.73
CA THR A 164 -4.35 -1.02 15.82
C THR A 164 -4.52 -2.54 15.79
N THR A 165 -3.43 -3.31 15.78
CA THR A 165 -3.47 -4.76 15.48
C THR A 165 -2.86 -5.66 16.55
N GLN A 166 -2.34 -5.09 17.65
CA GLN A 166 -1.53 -5.80 18.66
C GLN A 166 -0.31 -6.52 18.08
N CYS A 167 0.06 -6.23 16.83
CA CYS A 167 1.23 -6.81 16.19
C CYS A 167 2.51 -6.22 16.78
N MET A 168 3.49 -7.10 17.02
CA MET A 168 4.85 -6.72 17.39
C MET A 168 5.70 -6.58 16.13
N LEU A 169 6.00 -5.34 15.76
CA LEU A 169 6.96 -5.04 14.69
C LEU A 169 8.40 -4.92 15.25
N PRO A 170 9.43 -5.10 14.41
CA PRO A 170 10.82 -4.92 14.82
C PRO A 170 11.09 -3.58 15.51
N GLU A 171 11.93 -3.61 16.55
CA GLU A 171 12.28 -2.40 17.29
C GLU A 171 13.10 -1.41 16.44
N ASN A 172 13.92 -1.93 15.53
CA ASN A 172 14.78 -1.13 14.68
C ASN A 172 14.61 -1.54 13.22
N ILE A 173 14.74 -0.56 12.33
CA ILE A 173 14.89 -0.83 10.90
C ILE A 173 16.37 -1.06 10.58
N PRO A 174 16.69 -1.95 9.64
CA PRO A 174 18.04 -2.04 9.10
C PRO A 174 18.49 -0.68 8.56
N GLU A 175 19.77 -0.35 8.72
CA GLU A 175 20.33 0.85 8.12
C GLU A 175 20.06 0.86 6.62
N LYS A 176 19.73 2.05 6.09
CA LYS A 176 19.49 2.28 4.66
C LYS A 176 18.30 1.49 4.08
N SER A 177 17.35 1.14 4.94
CA SER A 177 16.02 0.71 4.49
C SER A 177 15.33 1.83 3.72
N LEU A 178 14.87 1.53 2.51
CA LEU A 178 14.18 2.47 1.62
C LEU A 178 12.69 2.17 1.52
N CYS A 179 12.32 0.88 1.60
CA CYS A 179 10.93 0.46 1.67
C CYS A 179 10.80 -0.86 2.43
N PHE A 180 9.57 -1.24 2.76
CA PHE A 180 9.26 -2.53 3.34
C PHE A 180 7.90 -3.04 2.91
N THR A 181 7.72 -4.35 3.01
CA THR A 181 6.43 -5.04 2.89
C THR A 181 6.12 -5.75 4.19
N ALA A 182 4.85 -5.98 4.48
CA ALA A 182 4.42 -6.80 5.60
C ALA A 182 3.41 -7.85 5.13
N THR A 183 3.53 -9.06 5.65
CA THR A 183 2.62 -10.17 5.37
C THR A 183 1.33 -10.03 6.18
N ALA A 184 0.19 -10.39 5.59
CA ALA A 184 -1.10 -10.25 6.27
C ALA A 184 -1.35 -11.31 7.37
N GLN A 185 -0.62 -12.43 7.36
CA GLN A 185 -0.87 -13.58 8.25
C GLN A 185 -0.11 -13.48 9.58
N ASP A 186 1.15 -13.04 9.53
CA ASP A 186 2.07 -13.03 10.65
C ASP A 186 2.77 -11.66 10.83
N TYR A 187 2.38 -10.66 10.02
CA TYR A 187 2.93 -9.30 10.06
C TYR A 187 4.45 -9.24 9.98
N GLN A 188 5.06 -10.27 9.37
CA GLN A 188 6.50 -10.31 9.15
C GLN A 188 6.88 -9.21 8.19
N VAL A 189 7.75 -8.32 8.67
CA VAL A 189 8.23 -7.19 7.91
C VAL A 189 9.48 -7.58 7.16
N ARG A 190 9.49 -7.31 5.85
CA ARG A 190 10.68 -7.43 5.02
C ARG A 190 11.12 -6.06 4.56
N PHE A 191 12.33 -5.68 4.93
CA PHE A 191 12.95 -4.43 4.51
C PHE A 191 13.73 -4.62 3.21
N PHE A 192 13.70 -3.58 2.37
CA PHE A 192 14.45 -3.48 1.13
C PHE A 192 15.22 -2.16 1.15
N GLY A 193 16.50 -2.22 0.83
CA GLY A 193 17.40 -1.08 1.00
C GLY A 193 18.54 -1.10 0.00
N SER A 194 19.34 -0.04 0.01
CA SER A 194 20.53 0.09 -0.85
C SER A 194 21.54 1.01 -0.19
N ARG A 195 22.77 1.10 -0.72
CA ARG A 195 23.85 1.88 -0.10
C ARG A 195 23.59 3.40 -0.07
N GLY A 196 22.60 3.92 -0.80
CA GLY A 196 22.27 5.35 -0.85
C GLY A 196 20.79 5.65 -1.10
N TYR A 197 20.45 6.93 -1.22
CA TYR A 197 19.08 7.46 -1.33
C TYR A 197 18.77 8.06 -2.72
N ASN A 198 19.46 7.59 -3.77
CA ASN A 198 19.27 8.10 -5.13
C ASN A 198 18.14 7.37 -5.87
N LYS A 199 17.75 7.86 -7.05
CA LYS A 199 16.65 7.29 -7.85
C LYS A 199 16.84 5.80 -8.14
N SER A 200 18.05 5.38 -8.51
CA SER A 200 18.37 3.97 -8.80
C SER A 200 18.23 3.08 -7.58
N ALA A 201 18.57 3.59 -6.40
CA ALA A 201 18.45 2.88 -5.14
C ALA A 201 16.97 2.56 -4.81
N TYR A 202 16.09 3.56 -4.96
CA TYR A 202 14.65 3.36 -4.83
C TYR A 202 14.08 2.42 -5.88
N ALA A 203 14.53 2.53 -7.13
CA ALA A 203 14.10 1.63 -8.21
C ALA A 203 14.41 0.16 -7.88
N SER A 204 15.63 -0.11 -7.41
CA SER A 204 16.05 -1.46 -7.03
C SER A 204 15.23 -2.00 -5.88
N ALA A 205 15.09 -1.22 -4.80
CA ALA A 205 14.35 -1.61 -3.61
C ALA A 205 12.87 -1.88 -3.92
N LEU A 206 12.22 -1.03 -4.73
CA LEU A 206 10.83 -1.22 -5.17
C LEU A 206 10.67 -2.44 -6.07
N SER A 207 11.60 -2.67 -6.99
CA SER A 207 11.59 -3.86 -7.86
C SER A 207 11.73 -5.15 -7.04
N GLU A 208 12.60 -5.16 -6.03
CA GLU A 208 12.75 -6.29 -5.12
C GLU A 208 11.50 -6.52 -4.26
N ALA A 209 10.93 -5.45 -3.69
CA ALA A 209 9.67 -5.49 -2.96
C ALA A 209 8.53 -6.04 -3.82
N TRP A 210 8.45 -5.59 -5.08
CA TRP A 210 7.45 -6.07 -6.03
C TRP A 210 7.61 -7.55 -6.35
N LYS A 211 8.84 -8.02 -6.62
CA LYS A 211 9.13 -9.44 -6.88
C LYS A 211 8.78 -10.32 -5.69
N ASN A 212 9.12 -9.89 -4.48
CA ASN A 212 8.79 -10.61 -3.25
C ASN A 212 7.27 -10.76 -3.09
N HIS A 213 6.51 -9.73 -3.42
CA HIS A 213 5.05 -9.81 -3.41
C HIS A 213 4.51 -10.79 -4.46
N VAL A 214 5.02 -10.78 -5.70
CA VAL A 214 4.56 -11.72 -6.74
C VAL A 214 4.76 -13.16 -6.28
N GLN A 215 5.90 -13.45 -5.66
CA GLN A 215 6.16 -14.76 -5.04
C GLN A 215 5.14 -15.10 -3.94
N TYR A 216 4.81 -14.15 -3.07
CA TYR A 216 3.81 -14.32 -2.01
C TYR A 216 2.39 -14.57 -2.55
N ILE A 217 1.95 -13.86 -3.60
CA ILE A 217 0.65 -14.16 -4.23
C ILE A 217 0.66 -15.56 -4.82
N ASN A 218 1.75 -15.92 -5.51
CA ASN A 218 1.85 -17.22 -6.16
C ASN A 218 1.83 -18.35 -5.14
N SER A 219 2.47 -18.18 -3.98
CA SER A 219 2.41 -19.17 -2.89
C SER A 219 1.00 -19.30 -2.30
N ILE A 220 0.28 -18.19 -2.09
CA ILE A 220 -1.12 -18.24 -1.64
C ILE A 220 -2.02 -18.94 -2.67
N ARG A 221 -1.87 -18.63 -3.95
CA ARG A 221 -2.66 -19.25 -5.03
C ARG A 221 -2.38 -20.74 -5.13
N ALA A 222 -1.11 -21.14 -5.06
CA ALA A 222 -0.70 -22.54 -5.02
C ALA A 222 -1.31 -23.26 -3.81
N PHE A 223 -1.23 -22.65 -2.63
CA PHE A 223 -1.81 -23.21 -1.39
C PHE A 223 -3.34 -23.36 -1.47
N ARG A 224 -4.06 -22.35 -1.99
CA ARG A 224 -5.53 -22.43 -2.21
C ARG A 224 -5.89 -23.53 -3.21
N SER A 225 -5.11 -23.67 -4.27
CA SER A 225 -5.32 -24.72 -5.28
C SER A 225 -5.11 -26.11 -4.66
N TYR A 226 -4.07 -26.25 -3.83
CA TYR A 226 -3.81 -27.47 -3.08
C TYR A 226 -4.95 -27.82 -2.11
N LEU A 227 -5.40 -26.86 -1.27
CA LEU A 227 -6.52 -27.08 -0.36
C LEU A 227 -7.81 -27.46 -1.09
N SER A 228 -8.12 -26.79 -2.21
CA SER A 228 -9.29 -27.13 -3.02
C SER A 228 -9.20 -28.56 -3.56
N ALA A 229 -8.02 -28.99 -4.00
CA ALA A 229 -7.79 -30.35 -4.47
C ALA A 229 -7.91 -31.38 -3.34
N THR A 230 -7.37 -31.09 -2.15
CA THR A 230 -7.50 -31.97 -0.98
C THR A 230 -8.94 -32.08 -0.50
N VAL A 231 -9.68 -30.97 -0.43
CA VAL A 231 -11.11 -31.00 -0.06
C VAL A 231 -11.92 -31.78 -1.08
N ALA A 232 -11.66 -31.63 -2.37
CA ALA A 232 -12.29 -32.43 -3.41
C ALA A 232 -11.96 -33.93 -3.26
N PHE A 233 -10.71 -34.27 -2.95
CA PHE A 233 -10.26 -35.64 -2.75
C PHE A 233 -10.88 -36.30 -1.51
N VAL A 234 -10.92 -35.60 -0.37
CA VAL A 234 -11.56 -36.06 0.86
C VAL A 234 -13.08 -36.19 0.66
N GLY A 235 -13.70 -35.20 0.00
CA GLY A 235 -15.11 -35.25 -0.37
C GLY A 235 -15.43 -36.46 -1.25
N TYR A 236 -14.58 -36.77 -2.23
CA TYR A 236 -14.71 -37.95 -3.08
C TYR A 236 -14.61 -39.26 -2.29
N HIS A 237 -13.64 -39.36 -1.38
CA HIS A 237 -13.50 -40.55 -0.53
C HIS A 237 -14.69 -40.75 0.42
N ILE A 238 -15.20 -39.68 1.04
CA ILE A 238 -16.39 -39.74 1.89
C ILE A 238 -17.63 -40.15 1.07
N TYR A 239 -17.83 -39.56 -0.11
CA TYR A 239 -18.93 -39.97 -1.00
C TYR A 239 -18.81 -41.43 -1.43
N SER A 240 -17.61 -41.91 -1.79
CA SER A 240 -17.40 -43.31 -2.18
C SER A 240 -17.68 -44.30 -1.04
N HIS A 241 -17.37 -43.93 0.21
CA HIS A 241 -17.70 -44.75 1.38
C HIS A 241 -19.19 -44.74 1.74
N ILE A 242 -19.87 -43.59 1.61
CA ILE A 242 -21.32 -43.50 1.80
C ILE A 242 -22.04 -44.33 0.73
N PHE A 243 -21.67 -44.16 -0.55
CA PHE A 243 -22.26 -44.91 -1.65
C PHE A 243 -22.01 -46.42 -1.50
N MET A 244 -20.79 -46.85 -1.13
CA MET A 244 -20.56 -48.28 -0.85
C MET A 244 -21.38 -48.80 0.34
N SER A 245 -21.58 -48.01 1.40
CA SER A 245 -22.41 -48.44 2.54
C SER A 245 -23.89 -48.64 2.17
N GLU A 246 -24.45 -47.82 1.27
CA GLU A 246 -25.82 -47.99 0.78
C GLU A 246 -25.99 -49.24 -0.12
N TYR A 247 -24.96 -49.60 -0.90
CA TYR A 247 -24.95 -50.83 -1.69
C TYR A 247 -24.81 -52.11 -0.86
N TYR A 248 -24.16 -52.05 0.31
CA TYR A 248 -24.09 -53.21 1.22
C TYR A 248 -25.35 -53.37 2.08
N CYS A 249 -26.07 -52.29 2.41
CA CYS A 249 -27.37 -52.40 3.10
C CYS A 249 -28.49 -52.96 2.21
N PHE A 250 -28.41 -52.78 0.88
CA PHE A 250 -29.41 -53.30 -0.06
C PHE A 250 -29.28 -54.80 -0.40
N ASN A 251 -28.20 -55.48 0.03
CA ASN A 251 -27.96 -56.90 -0.25
C ASN A 251 -28.16 -57.83 0.96
N ILE A 252 -28.70 -57.34 2.09
CA ILE A 252 -28.97 -58.15 3.30
C ILE A 252 -30.48 -58.41 3.50
N ILE A 253 -31.34 -57.93 2.60
CA ILE A 253 -32.78 -58.16 2.62
C ILE A 253 -33.22 -58.80 1.31
N TYR A 254 -32.81 -60.04 1.04
CA TYR A 254 -33.49 -60.99 0.14
C TYR A 254 -33.11 -62.42 0.51
#